data_AF-A0A957H9X1-F1
#
_entry.id   AF-A0A957H9X1-F1
#
_cell.length_a   1.000
_cell.length_b   1.000
_cell.length_c   1.000
_cell.angle_alpha   90.00
_cell.angle_beta   90.00
_cell.angle_gamma   90.00
#
_symmetry.space_group_name_H-M   'P 1'
#
loop_
_entity.id
_entity.type
_entity.pdbx_description
1 polymer ?
#
loop_
_entity_poly.entity_id
_entity_poly.type
_entity_poly.pdbx_seq_one_letter_code
_entity_poly.pdbx_strand_id
1 'polypeptide(L)'
;DYLLGLSTFAPDLFARRDALWAAGDPEFYELNDKLQYLGFFAFRAPVPAYKHSAAQFLHLRGWLKSNRPHPRSERRPESDVAVLREVAARLGVLEG
;
A
#
# COMPACT_ATOMS: atom_id res chain seq x y z
N ASP A 1 14.16 3.60 -5.49
CA ASP A 1 13.23 2.47 -5.69
C ASP A 1 11.94 2.51 -4.84
N TYR A 2 11.88 3.31 -3.77
CA TYR A 2 10.68 3.44 -2.91
C TYR A 2 9.39 3.81 -3.66
N LEU A 3 9.47 4.74 -4.63
CA LEU A 3 8.31 5.15 -5.43
C LEU A 3 7.77 4.04 -6.36
N LEU A 4 8.66 3.22 -6.94
CA LEU A 4 8.25 2.08 -7.79
C LEU A 4 7.66 0.93 -6.94
N GLY A 5 8.21 0.70 -5.75
CA GLY A 5 7.69 -0.34 -4.86
C GLY A 5 6.32 0.02 -4.26
N LEU A 6 6.10 1.29 -3.92
CA LEU A 6 4.83 1.72 -3.31
C LEU A 6 3.67 1.73 -4.31
N SER A 7 3.91 2.07 -5.58
CA SER A 7 2.87 2.01 -6.61
C SER A 7 2.34 0.58 -6.84
N THR A 8 3.10 -0.45 -6.46
CA THR A 8 2.65 -1.85 -6.50
C THR A 8 1.47 -2.11 -5.55
N PHE A 9 1.32 -1.34 -4.47
CA PHE A 9 0.23 -1.52 -3.50
C PHE A 9 -1.11 -0.99 -4.03
N ALA A 10 -1.06 0.13 -4.77
CA ALA A 10 -2.24 0.85 -5.19
C ALA A 10 -2.03 1.59 -6.53
N PRO A 11 -1.78 0.86 -7.63
CA PRO A 11 -1.47 1.49 -8.92
C PRO A 11 -2.60 2.39 -9.42
N ASP A 12 -3.85 2.02 -9.13
CA ASP A 12 -5.05 2.80 -9.40
C ASP A 12 -5.08 4.14 -8.63
N LEU A 13 -4.69 4.13 -7.35
CA LEU A 13 -4.63 5.35 -6.55
C LEU A 13 -3.45 6.25 -6.95
N PHE A 14 -2.34 5.66 -7.37
CA PHE A 14 -1.21 6.42 -7.93
C PHE A 14 -1.61 7.11 -9.24
N ALA A 15 -2.34 6.43 -10.12
CA ALA A 15 -2.89 7.04 -11.34
C ALA A 15 -3.83 8.20 -11.01
N ARG A 16 -4.74 8.04 -10.02
CA ARG A 16 -5.60 9.13 -9.55
C ARG A 16 -4.79 10.30 -8.99
N ARG A 17 -3.81 10.02 -8.14
CA ARG A 17 -2.92 11.03 -7.56
C ARG A 17 -2.23 11.85 -8.66
N ASP A 18 -1.68 11.18 -9.67
CA ASP A 18 -0.96 11.85 -10.76
C ASP A 18 -1.89 12.70 -11.62
N ALA A 19 -3.14 12.27 -11.83
CA ALA A 19 -4.15 13.07 -12.49
C ALA A 19 -4.52 14.33 -11.70
N LEU A 20 -4.70 14.22 -10.38
CA LEU A 20 -4.98 15.37 -9.50
C LEU A 20 -3.82 16.38 -9.51
N TRP A 21 -2.58 15.89 -9.47
CA TRP A 21 -1.39 16.74 -9.59
C TRP A 21 -1.38 17.51 -10.91
N ALA A 22 -1.61 16.81 -12.03
CA ALA A 22 -1.62 17.43 -13.35
C ALA A 22 -2.72 18.48 -13.51
N ALA A 23 -3.86 18.30 -12.83
CA ALA A 23 -4.97 19.24 -12.83
C ALA A 23 -4.79 20.43 -11.86
N GLY A 24 -3.77 20.40 -10.99
CA GLY A 24 -3.62 21.39 -9.91
C GLY A 24 -4.69 21.28 -8.82
N ASP A 25 -5.31 20.11 -8.68
CA ASP A 25 -6.39 19.86 -7.72
C ASP A 25 -5.83 19.65 -6.30
N PRO A 26 -6.28 20.41 -5.27
CA PRO A 26 -5.79 20.25 -3.90
C PRO A 26 -6.11 18.89 -3.26
N GLU A 27 -7.07 18.10 -3.76
CA GLU A 27 -7.28 16.72 -3.30
C GLU A 27 -6.02 15.85 -3.46
N PHE A 28 -5.09 16.26 -4.36
CA PHE A 28 -3.78 15.65 -4.49
C PHE A 28 -3.09 15.46 -3.14
N TYR A 29 -3.08 16.49 -2.29
CA TYR A 29 -2.32 16.48 -1.04
C TYR A 29 -2.83 15.42 -0.09
N GLU A 30 -4.15 15.35 0.09
CA GLU A 30 -4.76 14.36 0.99
C GLU A 30 -4.52 12.93 0.49
N LEU A 31 -4.69 12.67 -0.81
CA LEU A 31 -4.44 11.34 -1.37
C LEU A 31 -2.95 10.97 -1.28
N ASN A 32 -2.06 11.91 -1.61
CA ASN A 32 -0.62 11.68 -1.52
C ASN A 32 -0.18 11.38 -0.09
N ASP A 33 -0.68 12.11 0.92
CA ASP A 33 -0.31 11.90 2.32
C ASP A 33 -0.73 10.51 2.82
N LYS A 34 -1.93 10.06 2.47
CA LYS A 34 -2.39 8.69 2.79
C LYS A 34 -1.49 7.64 2.12
N LEU A 35 -1.10 7.84 0.86
CA LEU A 35 -0.16 6.95 0.16
C LEU A 35 1.23 6.97 0.81
N GLN A 36 1.74 8.14 1.22
CA GLN A 36 3.02 8.23 1.93
C GLN A 36 2.98 7.52 3.28
N TYR A 37 1.85 7.56 4.01
CA TYR A 37 1.70 6.81 5.25
C TYR A 37 1.76 5.29 5.05
N LEU A 38 1.13 4.79 3.98
CA LEU A 38 1.25 3.38 3.58
C LEU A 38 2.72 3.00 3.34
N GLY A 39 3.45 3.84 2.59
CA GLY A 39 4.85 3.61 2.31
C GLY A 39 5.74 3.68 3.56
N PHE A 40 5.53 4.67 4.43
CA PHE A 40 6.25 4.78 5.69
C PHE A 40 6.13 3.49 6.52
N PHE A 41 4.92 2.95 6.65
CA PHE A 41 4.70 1.71 7.39
C PHE A 41 5.30 0.49 6.70
N ALA A 42 5.13 0.36 5.38
CA ALA A 42 5.53 -0.84 4.64
C ALA A 42 7.04 -0.97 4.44
N PHE A 43 7.76 0.15 4.32
CA PHE A 43 9.21 0.18 4.03
C PHE A 43 10.08 0.31 5.30
N ARG A 44 9.50 0.18 6.49
CA ARG A 44 10.27 0.11 7.75
C ARG A 44 11.24 -1.08 7.76
N ALA A 45 12.32 -1.00 8.52
CA ALA A 45 13.30 -2.09 8.58
C ALA A 45 12.67 -3.43 9.05
N PRO A 46 13.11 -4.57 8.50
CA PRO A 46 13.97 -4.70 7.33
C PRO A 46 13.20 -4.31 6.05
N VAL A 47 13.84 -3.51 5.18
CA VAL A 47 13.19 -2.97 3.98
C VAL A 47 12.66 -4.07 3.05
N PRO A 48 13.40 -5.17 2.75
CA PRO A 48 12.93 -6.16 1.78
C PRO A 48 11.60 -6.83 2.14
N ALA A 49 11.21 -6.85 3.42
CA ALA A 49 9.92 -7.34 3.89
C ALA A 49 8.70 -6.52 3.40
N TYR A 50 8.88 -5.35 2.75
CA TYR A 50 7.78 -4.59 2.15
C TYR A 50 6.96 -5.42 1.15
N LYS A 51 7.58 -6.43 0.50
CA LYS A 51 6.90 -7.34 -0.42
C LYS A 51 5.80 -8.15 0.26
N HIS A 52 6.01 -8.52 1.53
CA HIS A 52 4.96 -9.19 2.31
C HIS A 52 3.83 -8.20 2.65
N SER A 53 4.16 -6.96 3.03
CA SER A 53 3.15 -5.90 3.24
C SER A 53 2.33 -5.64 1.97
N ALA A 54 2.97 -5.64 0.79
CA ALA A 54 2.28 -5.48 -0.49
C ALA A 54 1.28 -6.63 -0.72
N ALA A 55 1.70 -7.87 -0.50
CA ALA A 55 0.82 -9.03 -0.62
C ALA A 55 -0.34 -9.00 0.39
N GLN A 56 -0.08 -8.58 1.64
CA GLN A 56 -1.12 -8.38 2.67
C GLN A 56 -2.13 -7.31 2.25
N PHE A 57 -1.65 -6.15 1.78
CA PHE A 57 -2.50 -5.05 1.35
C PHE A 57 -3.34 -5.43 0.12
N LEU A 58 -2.72 -6.02 -0.91
CA LEU A 58 -3.44 -6.46 -2.11
C LEU A 58 -4.45 -7.58 -1.83
N HIS A 59 -4.18 -8.46 -0.84
CA HIS A 59 -5.16 -9.44 -0.40
C HIS A 59 -6.36 -8.79 0.32
N LEU A 60 -6.13 -7.79 1.18
CA LEU A 60 -7.21 -7.02 1.81
C LEU A 60 -8.09 -6.26 0.79
N ARG A 61 -7.53 -5.95 -0.38
CA ARG A 61 -8.24 -5.34 -1.52
C ARG A 61 -8.94 -6.35 -2.43
N GLY A 62 -8.82 -7.64 -2.18
CA GLY A 62 -9.35 -8.70 -3.05
C GLY A 62 -8.53 -8.99 -4.31
N TRP A 63 -7.42 -8.30 -4.53
CA TRP A 63 -6.63 -8.43 -5.76
C TRP A 63 -5.73 -9.67 -5.75
N LEU A 64 -5.46 -10.23 -4.57
CA LEU A 64 -4.76 -11.50 -4.41
C LEU A 64 -5.60 -12.48 -3.60
N LYS A 65 -5.57 -13.75 -4.00
CA LYS A 65 -6.21 -14.86 -3.25
C LYS A 65 -5.51 -15.20 -1.94
N SER A 66 -4.24 -14.80 -1.78
CA SER A 66 -3.41 -15.12 -0.62
C SER A 66 -2.32 -14.07 -0.48
N ASN A 67 -2.01 -13.70 0.76
CA ASN A 67 -0.89 -12.81 1.11
C ASN A 67 0.43 -13.55 1.37
N ARG A 68 0.45 -14.89 1.30
CA ARG A 68 1.64 -15.70 1.62
C ARG A 68 2.79 -15.41 0.64
N PRO A 69 3.95 -14.91 1.11
CA PRO A 69 5.10 -14.71 0.26
C PRO A 69 5.86 -16.03 0.07
N HIS A 70 6.82 -16.05 -0.86
CA HIS A 70 7.72 -17.18 -1.04
C HIS A 70 8.39 -17.56 0.31
N PRO A 71 8.61 -18.85 0.65
CA PRO A 71 9.14 -19.27 1.96
C PRO A 71 10.48 -18.65 2.36
N ARG A 72 11.32 -18.30 1.37
CA ARG A 72 12.62 -17.62 1.56
C ARG A 72 12.54 -16.09 1.67
N SER A 73 11.37 -15.50 1.51
CA SER A 73 11.20 -14.05 1.62
C SER A 73 11.07 -13.63 3.07
N GLU A 74 11.57 -12.44 3.39
CA GLU A 74 11.33 -11.80 4.68
C GLU A 74 9.82 -11.60 4.90
N ARG A 75 9.39 -11.78 6.15
CA ARG A 75 7.98 -11.69 6.54
C ARG A 75 7.77 -10.58 7.56
N ARG A 76 6.68 -9.83 7.37
CA ARG A 76 6.02 -9.06 8.41
C ARG A 76 5.22 -9.92 9.40
N PRO A 77 5.06 -9.46 10.65
CA PRO A 77 4.19 -10.11 11.63
C PRO A 77 2.71 -9.98 11.24
N GLU A 78 1.87 -10.87 11.77
CA GLU A 78 0.43 -10.86 11.49
C GLU A 78 -0.26 -9.58 12.00
N SER A 79 0.28 -8.97 13.06
CA SER A 79 -0.21 -7.69 13.60
C SER A 79 -0.21 -6.55 12.59
N ASP A 80 0.63 -6.61 11.54
CA ASP A 80 0.64 -5.61 10.46
C ASP A 80 -0.68 -5.56 9.71
N VAL A 81 -1.41 -6.67 9.60
CA VAL A 81 -2.65 -6.75 8.83
C VAL A 81 -3.70 -5.79 9.39
N ALA A 82 -3.77 -5.61 10.71
CA ALA A 82 -4.69 -4.66 11.33
C ALA A 82 -4.36 -3.21 10.93
N VAL A 83 -3.08 -2.84 10.91
CA VAL A 83 -2.63 -1.51 10.48
C VAL A 83 -2.90 -1.29 8.99
N LEU A 84 -2.57 -2.28 8.16
CA LEU A 84 -2.81 -2.22 6.72
C LEU A 84 -4.30 -2.13 6.38
N ARG A 85 -5.17 -2.79 7.14
CA ARG A 85 -6.62 -2.69 7.00
C ARG A 85 -7.13 -1.27 7.30
N GLU A 86 -6.64 -0.65 8.37
CA GLU A 86 -6.98 0.75 8.69
C GLU A 86 -6.51 1.72 7.59
N VAL A 87 -5.31 1.52 7.07
CA VAL A 87 -4.79 2.32 5.94
C VAL A 87 -5.64 2.10 4.68
N ALA A 88 -6.01 0.86 4.37
CA ALA A 88 -6.89 0.54 3.25
C ALA A 88 -8.28 1.15 3.41
N ALA A 89 -8.85 1.19 4.62
CA ALA A 89 -10.12 1.85 4.91
C ALA A 89 -10.05 3.35 4.62
N ARG A 90 -8.99 4.03 5.09
CA ARG A 90 -8.76 5.47 4.85
C ARG A 90 -8.55 5.81 3.38
N LEU A 91 -8.00 4.87 2.62
CA LEU A 91 -7.83 4.96 1.16
C LEU A 91 -9.11 4.56 0.40
N GLY A 92 -10.13 4.02 1.07
CA GLY A 92 -11.39 3.61 0.46
C GLY A 92 -11.26 2.37 -0.43
N VAL A 93 -10.34 1.45 -0.12
CA VAL A 93 -10.02 0.29 -0.98
C VAL A 93 -10.22 -1.08 -0.33
N LEU A 94 -10.88 -1.14 0.83
CA LEU A 94 -11.26 -2.44 1.40
C LEU A 94 -12.34 -3.10 0.55
N GLU A 95 -12.22 -4.41 0.34
CA GLU A 95 -13.38 -5.20 -0.04
C GLU A 95 -14.41 -5.21 1.10
N GLY A 96 -15.69 -5.14 0.72
CA GLY A 96 -16.83 -5.27 1.62
C GLY A 96 -17.10 -6.71 2.04
#